data_AF-A0A0G0GMR2-F1
#
_entry.id   AF-A0A0G0GMR2-F1
#
_cell.length_a   1.000
_cell.length_b   1.000
_cell.length_c   1.000
_cell.angle_alpha   90.00
_cell.angle_beta   90.00
_cell.angle_gamma   90.00
#
_symmetry.space_group_name_H-M   'P 1'
#
loop_
_entity.id
_entity.type
_entity.pdbx_description
1 polymer ?
#
loop_
_entity_poly.entity_id
_entity_poly.type
_entity_poly.pdbx_seq_one_letter_code
_entity_poly.pdbx_strand_id
1 'polypeptide(L)'
;MTNKAKGILFLVGPIVLLAVILMGYAISSFVMAQSYRQEILQTTNSTTTFGLNNPNELGLAKHDLRTTTASIIRVSLGFLGIIAVLLIFVGIPLGIYFLSKKDLTENNLSALQNDDKYKNLTPEQITYIHKFSWGAFIASGIWPWGNKLYLWGILAFIPLIGIYVWIRLAIEGRKLAWEQGGWTNFEQFKNRQKIMAWIILAIIILAFLGNLS
;
A
#
# COMPACT_ATOMS: atom_id res chain seq x y z
N MET A 1 -15.56 11.86 9.77
CA MET A 1 -14.09 11.71 9.99
C MET A 1 -13.35 12.70 9.11
N THR A 2 -12.54 13.59 9.69
CA THR A 2 -11.78 14.64 8.97
C THR A 2 -10.71 14.05 8.04
N ASN A 3 -10.24 14.79 7.03
CA ASN A 3 -9.17 14.34 6.13
C ASN A 3 -7.91 13.95 6.92
N LYS A 4 -7.59 14.71 7.98
CA LYS A 4 -6.49 14.41 8.90
C LYS A 4 -6.66 13.05 9.60
N ALA A 5 -7.83 12.77 10.14
CA ALA A 5 -8.11 11.48 10.80
C ALA A 5 -8.05 10.30 9.82
N LYS A 6 -8.50 10.48 8.57
CA LYS A 6 -8.35 9.47 7.50
C LYS A 6 -6.87 9.25 7.18
N GLY A 7 -6.12 10.33 7.06
CA GLY A 7 -4.69 10.28 6.80
C GLY A 7 -3.90 9.50 7.87
N ILE A 8 -4.15 9.79 9.15
CA ILE A 8 -3.53 9.06 10.27
C ILE A 8 -3.92 7.58 10.23
N LEU A 9 -5.20 7.27 10.00
CA LEU A 9 -5.67 5.89 9.94
C LEU A 9 -4.97 5.08 8.84
N PHE A 10 -4.85 5.62 7.63
CA PHE A 10 -4.20 4.92 6.52
C PHE A 10 -2.67 4.83 6.68
N LEU A 11 -2.05 5.78 7.39
CA LEU A 11 -0.62 5.77 7.63
C LEU A 11 -0.20 4.84 8.78
N VAL A 12 -0.93 4.87 9.89
CA VAL A 12 -0.60 4.13 11.12
C VAL A 12 -1.28 2.76 11.17
N GLY A 13 -2.48 2.63 10.61
CA GLY A 13 -3.29 1.41 10.68
C GLY A 13 -2.57 0.16 10.18
N PRO A 14 -1.98 0.15 8.96
CA PRO A 14 -1.24 -1.00 8.45
C PRO A 14 -0.03 -1.39 9.30
N ILE A 15 0.65 -0.40 9.90
CA ILE A 15 1.81 -0.63 10.78
C ILE A 15 1.37 -1.29 12.10
N VAL A 16 0.30 -0.78 12.70
CA VAL A 16 -0.27 -1.37 13.93
C VAL A 16 -0.78 -2.79 13.65
N LEU A 17 -1.45 -3.01 12.52
CA LEU A 17 -1.89 -4.34 12.11
C LEU A 17 -0.71 -5.30 11.96
N LEU A 18 0.37 -4.88 11.30
CA LEU A 18 1.58 -5.68 11.17
C LEU A 18 2.19 -6.00 12.54
N ALA A 19 2.27 -5.03 13.44
CA ALA A 19 2.79 -5.23 14.79
C ALA A 19 1.96 -6.27 15.58
N VAL A 20 0.63 -6.22 15.48
CA VAL A 20 -0.27 -7.21 16.12
C VAL A 20 -0.06 -8.61 15.55
N ILE A 21 0.10 -8.74 14.22
CA ILE A 21 0.38 -10.03 13.56
C ILE A 21 1.72 -10.60 14.06
N LEU A 22 2.78 -9.79 14.10
CA LEU A 22 4.09 -10.20 14.58
C LEU A 22 4.05 -10.60 16.07
N MET A 23 3.29 -9.87 16.88
CA MET A 23 3.10 -10.21 18.29
C MET A 23 2.36 -11.56 18.45
N GLY A 24 1.33 -11.80 17.65
CA GLY A 24 0.63 -13.10 17.61
C GLY A 24 1.55 -14.26 17.23
N TYR A 25 2.45 -14.04 16.27
CA TYR A 25 3.46 -15.02 15.88
C TYR A 25 4.47 -15.30 17.01
N ALA A 26 4.94 -14.25 17.69
CA ALA A 26 5.86 -14.38 18.83
C ALA A 26 5.23 -15.15 20.00
N ILE A 27 3.97 -14.86 20.33
CA ILE A 27 3.23 -15.58 21.39
C ILE A 27 3.05 -17.06 21.01
N SER A 28 2.61 -17.34 19.77
CA SER A 28 2.40 -18.71 19.29
C SER A 28 3.68 -19.54 19.31
N SER A 29 4.80 -18.96 18.86
CA SER A 29 6.11 -19.62 18.92
C SER A 29 6.60 -19.87 20.35
N PHE A 30 6.40 -18.91 21.25
CA PHE A 30 6.73 -19.08 22.67
C PHE A 30 5.93 -20.22 23.33
N VAL A 31 4.61 -20.28 23.10
CA VAL A 31 3.74 -21.33 23.67
C VAL A 31 4.15 -22.72 23.17
N MET A 32 4.47 -22.87 21.88
CA MET A 32 4.95 -24.14 21.33
C MET A 32 6.31 -24.54 21.92
N ALA A 33 7.22 -23.59 22.10
CA ALA A 33 8.52 -23.84 22.72
C ALA A 33 8.38 -24.30 24.19
N GLN A 34 7.46 -23.72 24.96
CA GLN A 34 7.17 -24.15 26.32
C GLN A 34 6.54 -25.55 26.36
N SER A 35 5.65 -25.85 25.40
CA SER A 35 4.99 -27.16 25.29
C SER A 35 6.00 -28.27 25.04
N TYR A 36 6.97 -28.04 24.13
CA TYR A 36 8.05 -28.98 23.87
C TYR A 36 8.97 -29.20 25.08
N ARG A 37 9.27 -28.13 25.85
CA ARG A 37 10.05 -28.27 27.09
C ARG A 37 9.37 -29.17 28.12
N GLN A 38 8.05 -29.09 28.26
CA GLN A 38 7.30 -29.92 29.21
C GLN A 38 7.31 -31.40 28.80
N GLU A 39 7.23 -31.69 27.50
CA GLU A 39 7.29 -33.05 26.97
C GLU A 39 8.64 -33.75 27.28
N ILE A 40 9.77 -33.06 27.07
CA ILE A 40 11.13 -33.58 27.37
C ILE A 40 11.29 -33.90 28.86
N LEU A 41 10.76 -33.04 29.74
CA LEU A 41 10.88 -33.24 31.19
C LEU A 41 10.07 -34.45 31.68
N GLN A 42 8.93 -34.76 31.04
CA GLN A 42 8.16 -35.96 31.35
C GLN A 42 8.82 -37.24 30.83
N THR A 43 9.49 -37.19 29.67
CA THR A 43 10.22 -38.36 29.13
C THR A 43 11.43 -38.73 29.99
N THR A 44 12.09 -37.76 30.60
CA THR A 44 13.28 -37.97 31.43
C THR A 44 12.94 -38.60 32.79
N ASN A 45 11.73 -38.35 33.32
CA ASN A 45 11.27 -38.91 34.59
C ASN A 45 10.65 -40.32 34.46
N SER A 46 10.35 -40.77 33.23
CA SER A 46 9.59 -42.01 32.97
C SER A 46 10.49 -43.24 32.70
N THR A 47 11.81 -43.12 32.87
CA THR A 47 12.77 -44.22 32.61
C THR A 47 12.84 -45.27 33.73
N THR A 48 11.89 -45.32 34.66
CA THR A 48 11.92 -46.26 35.80
C THR A 48 10.75 -47.23 35.92
N THR A 49 9.80 -47.27 34.98
CA THR A 49 8.67 -48.23 35.03
C THR A 49 8.60 -49.14 33.81
N PHE A 50 8.40 -50.41 34.09
CA PHE A 50 8.51 -51.57 33.21
C PHE A 50 7.33 -51.66 32.21
N GLY A 51 7.63 -51.70 30.90
CA GLY A 51 7.00 -52.64 29.97
C GLY A 51 5.64 -52.35 29.32
N LEU A 52 4.98 -51.20 29.50
CA LEU A 52 3.72 -50.87 28.77
C LEU A 52 3.65 -49.37 28.39
N ASN A 53 4.76 -48.78 27.95
CA ASN A 53 4.91 -47.33 28.03
C ASN A 53 4.78 -46.58 26.70
N ASN A 54 4.48 -47.27 25.60
CA ASN A 54 4.34 -46.61 24.30
C ASN A 54 2.94 -46.84 23.70
N PRO A 55 1.93 -46.04 24.11
CA PRO A 55 0.64 -46.00 23.39
C PRO A 55 0.79 -45.59 21.92
N ASN A 56 1.98 -45.12 21.51
CA ASN A 56 2.33 -44.69 20.16
C ASN A 56 2.40 -45.84 19.14
N GLU A 57 2.51 -47.11 19.56
CA GLU A 57 2.54 -48.27 18.66
C GLU A 57 1.15 -48.81 18.28
N LEU A 58 0.08 -48.29 18.87
CA LEU A 58 -1.30 -48.79 18.66
C LEU A 58 -2.06 -48.15 17.49
N GLY A 59 -1.43 -47.34 16.64
CA GLY A 59 -2.07 -46.72 15.46
C GLY A 59 -3.20 -45.72 15.79
N LEU A 60 -3.60 -45.61 17.06
CA LEU A 60 -4.46 -44.58 17.61
C LEU A 60 -3.65 -43.32 17.91
N ALA A 61 -2.82 -42.90 16.95
CA ALA A 61 -2.23 -41.58 16.95
C ALA A 61 -3.39 -40.59 16.85
N LYS A 62 -3.92 -40.16 18.00
CA LYS A 62 -4.78 -38.99 18.10
C LYS A 62 -4.00 -37.88 17.43
N HIS A 63 -4.37 -37.58 16.20
CA HIS A 63 -3.90 -36.41 15.49
C HIS A 63 -4.32 -35.24 16.36
N ASP A 64 -3.40 -34.80 17.21
CA ASP A 64 -3.74 -33.96 18.35
C ASP A 64 -4.31 -32.67 17.79
N LEU A 65 -5.56 -32.35 18.15
CA LEU A 65 -6.26 -31.17 17.62
C LEU A 65 -5.40 -29.91 17.73
N ARG A 66 -4.49 -29.86 18.71
CA ARG A 66 -3.49 -28.81 18.93
C ARG A 66 -2.54 -28.60 17.76
N THR A 67 -2.01 -29.66 17.14
CA THR A 67 -1.08 -29.54 16.00
C THR A 67 -1.82 -29.07 14.75
N THR A 68 -3.03 -29.57 14.52
CA THR A 68 -3.92 -29.12 13.44
C THR A 68 -4.30 -27.65 13.62
N THR A 69 -4.73 -27.24 14.82
CA THR A 69 -5.08 -25.85 15.14
C THR A 69 -3.88 -24.92 14.98
N ALA A 70 -2.68 -25.32 15.44
CA ALA A 70 -1.46 -24.53 15.28
C ALA A 70 -1.08 -24.34 13.80
N SER A 71 -1.27 -25.37 12.97
CA SER A 71 -1.01 -25.29 11.53
C SER A 71 -1.97 -24.29 10.85
N ILE A 72 -3.28 -24.38 11.14
CA ILE A 72 -4.28 -23.45 10.62
C ILE A 72 -3.95 -22.00 11.01
N ILE A 73 -3.61 -21.76 12.28
CA ILE A 73 -3.23 -20.44 12.78
C ILE A 73 -2.03 -19.89 12.00
N ARG A 74 -0.97 -20.68 11.80
CA ARG A 74 0.22 -20.23 11.06
C ARG A 74 -0.11 -19.83 9.62
N VAL A 75 -0.94 -20.61 8.93
CA VAL A 75 -1.37 -20.30 7.56
C VAL A 75 -2.18 -19.01 7.53
N SER A 76 -3.14 -18.83 8.45
CA SER A 76 -3.94 -17.61 8.54
C SER A 76 -3.09 -16.37 8.85
N LEU A 77 -2.14 -16.46 9.79
CA LEU A 77 -1.22 -15.35 10.09
C LEU A 77 -0.31 -15.00 8.90
N GLY A 78 0.14 -16.00 8.15
CA GLY A 78 0.92 -15.78 6.92
C GLY A 78 0.14 -14.98 5.89
N PHE A 79 -1.11 -15.35 5.62
CA PHE A 79 -1.98 -14.62 4.71
C PHE A 79 -2.28 -13.20 5.18
N LEU A 80 -2.54 -13.02 6.49
CA LEU A 80 -2.74 -11.70 7.09
C LEU A 80 -1.50 -10.81 6.98
N GLY A 81 -0.30 -11.39 7.14
CA GLY A 81 0.97 -10.68 6.98
C GLY A 81 1.15 -10.13 5.57
N ILE A 82 0.84 -10.93 4.54
CA ILE A 82 0.89 -10.48 3.14
C ILE A 82 -0.08 -9.30 2.93
N ILE A 83 -1.32 -9.41 3.43
CA ILE A 83 -2.31 -8.33 3.34
C ILE A 83 -1.80 -7.07 4.05
N ALA A 84 -1.21 -7.18 5.24
CA ALA A 84 -0.67 -6.04 5.98
C ALA A 84 0.44 -5.32 5.19
N VAL A 85 1.34 -6.07 4.55
CA VAL A 85 2.37 -5.50 3.68
C VAL A 85 1.76 -4.78 2.48
N LEU A 86 0.76 -5.38 1.81
CA LEU A 86 0.05 -4.71 0.71
C LEU A 86 -0.64 -3.42 1.16
N LEU A 87 -1.25 -3.44 2.35
CA LEU A 87 -1.86 -2.26 2.96
C LEU A 87 -0.83 -1.19 3.32
N ILE A 88 0.41 -1.54 3.63
CA ILE A 88 1.49 -0.57 3.83
C ILE A 88 1.83 0.11 2.50
N PHE A 89 1.98 -0.67 1.43
CA PHE A 89 2.31 -0.15 0.10
C PHE A 89 1.26 0.82 -0.45
N VAL A 90 -0.04 0.58 -0.19
CA VAL A 90 -1.13 1.45 -0.66
C VAL A 90 -1.51 2.50 0.39
N GLY A 91 -1.51 2.11 1.67
CA GLY A 91 -1.95 2.91 2.80
C GLY A 91 -1.01 4.05 3.14
N ILE A 92 0.31 3.88 3.03
CA ILE A 92 1.26 4.99 3.23
C ILE A 92 1.03 6.10 2.20
N PRO A 93 1.01 5.83 0.87
CA PRO A 93 0.67 6.86 -0.13
C PRO A 93 -0.68 7.51 0.12
N LEU A 94 -1.72 6.73 0.46
CA LEU A 94 -3.05 7.27 0.78
C LEU A 94 -3.03 8.13 2.04
N GLY A 95 -2.33 7.71 3.08
CA GLY A 95 -2.19 8.41 4.34
C GLY A 95 -1.53 9.76 4.14
N ILE A 96 -0.40 9.78 3.43
CA ILE A 96 0.30 11.01 3.04
C ILE A 96 -0.61 11.90 2.19
N TYR A 97 -1.35 11.33 1.23
CA TYR A 97 -2.32 12.09 0.43
C TYR A 97 -3.38 12.77 1.29
N PHE A 98 -4.03 12.04 2.19
CA PHE A 98 -5.08 12.60 3.05
C PHE A 98 -4.56 13.61 4.07
N LEU A 99 -3.32 13.45 4.55
CA LEU A 99 -2.66 14.42 5.42
C LEU A 99 -2.22 15.68 4.66
N SER A 100 -1.78 15.53 3.41
CA SER A 100 -1.27 16.64 2.58
C SER A 100 -2.38 17.38 1.84
N LYS A 101 -3.58 16.78 1.75
CA LYS A 101 -4.74 17.40 1.11
C LYS A 101 -5.14 18.64 1.89
N LYS A 102 -4.80 19.80 1.33
CA LYS A 102 -5.35 21.08 1.78
C LYS A 102 -6.86 21.04 1.57
N ASP A 103 -7.63 21.44 2.58
CA ASP A 103 -9.06 21.62 2.42
C ASP A 103 -9.27 22.79 1.45
N LEU A 104 -9.69 22.48 0.22
CA LEU A 104 -10.05 23.47 -0.81
C LEU A 104 -11.41 24.09 -0.45
N THR A 105 -11.46 24.76 0.70
CA THR A 105 -12.59 25.59 1.12
C THR A 105 -12.66 26.84 0.24
N GLU A 106 -13.80 27.50 0.20
CA GLU A 106 -14.03 28.72 -0.58
C GLU A 106 -12.92 29.77 -0.33
N ASN A 107 -12.62 30.07 0.94
CA ASN A 107 -11.54 31.00 1.31
C ASN A 107 -10.15 30.62 0.75
N ASN A 108 -9.83 29.32 0.69
CA ASN A 108 -8.54 28.85 0.18
C ASN A 108 -8.50 28.84 -1.35
N LEU A 109 -9.65 28.59 -2.00
CA LEU A 109 -9.79 28.69 -3.45
C LEU A 109 -9.63 30.14 -3.91
N SER A 110 -10.24 31.10 -3.20
CA SER A 110 -10.05 32.53 -3.47
C SER A 110 -8.59 32.94 -3.30
N ALA A 111 -7.90 32.43 -2.27
CA ALA A 111 -6.47 32.68 -2.10
C ALA A 111 -5.63 32.13 -3.27
N LEU A 112 -5.98 30.96 -3.81
CA LEU A 112 -5.33 30.39 -5.00
C LEU A 112 -5.62 31.21 -6.26
N GLN A 113 -6.82 31.78 -6.41
CA GLN A 113 -7.16 32.66 -7.53
C GLN A 113 -6.38 33.99 -7.51
N ASN A 114 -5.79 34.36 -6.38
CA ASN A 114 -4.89 35.52 -6.34
C ASN A 114 -3.46 35.20 -6.84
N ASP A 115 -3.11 33.92 -7.01
CA ASP A 115 -1.84 33.51 -7.60
C ASP A 115 -1.91 33.64 -9.14
N ASP A 116 -0.89 34.25 -9.74
CA ASP A 116 -0.76 34.42 -11.19
C ASP A 116 -0.92 33.12 -11.97
N LYS A 117 -0.57 31.97 -11.37
CA LYS A 117 -0.71 30.63 -11.96
C LYS A 117 -2.15 30.16 -12.12
N TYR A 118 -3.09 30.72 -11.34
CA TYR A 118 -4.48 30.26 -11.30
C TYR A 118 -5.52 31.38 -11.44
N LYS A 119 -5.12 32.65 -11.51
CA LYS A 119 -6.04 33.80 -11.56
C LYS A 119 -7.11 33.76 -12.66
N ASN A 120 -6.82 33.09 -13.77
CA ASN A 120 -7.74 32.96 -14.89
C ASN A 120 -8.58 31.67 -14.84
N LEU A 121 -8.57 30.95 -13.72
CA LEU A 121 -9.26 29.68 -13.55
C LEU A 121 -10.47 29.79 -12.63
N THR A 122 -11.48 29.00 -12.95
CA THR A 122 -12.63 28.83 -12.05
C THR A 122 -12.25 27.96 -10.84
N PRO A 123 -12.97 28.08 -9.71
CA PRO A 123 -12.72 27.24 -8.54
C PRO A 123 -12.79 25.74 -8.83
N GLU A 124 -13.66 25.34 -9.77
CA GLU A 124 -13.78 23.95 -10.22
C GLU A 124 -12.54 23.46 -10.97
N GLN A 125 -11.96 24.32 -11.81
CA GLN A 125 -10.73 24.03 -12.56
C GLN A 125 -9.53 23.90 -11.62
N ILE A 126 -9.41 24.81 -10.65
CA ILE A 126 -8.37 24.74 -9.60
C ILE A 126 -8.51 23.45 -8.80
N THR A 127 -9.74 23.10 -8.44
CA THR A 127 -10.05 21.85 -7.74
C THR A 127 -9.64 20.64 -8.58
N TYR A 128 -9.92 20.64 -9.89
CA TYR A 128 -9.50 19.56 -10.79
C TYR A 128 -7.97 19.39 -10.84
N ILE A 129 -7.22 20.48 -10.91
CA ILE A 129 -5.74 20.48 -10.93
C ILE A 129 -5.16 19.89 -9.64
N HIS A 130 -5.81 20.14 -8.50
CA HIS A 130 -5.35 19.67 -7.19
C HIS A 130 -5.82 18.25 -6.80
N LYS A 131 -6.63 17.59 -7.62
CA LYS A 131 -7.07 16.21 -7.34
C LYS A 131 -5.94 15.20 -7.63
N PHE A 132 -5.94 14.09 -6.91
CA PHE A 132 -5.07 12.92 -7.13
C PHE A 132 -4.94 12.46 -8.59
N SER A 133 -3.72 12.36 -9.11
CA SER A 133 -3.43 11.97 -10.49
C SER A 133 -3.37 10.45 -10.66
N TRP A 134 -4.49 9.83 -11.01
CA TRP A 134 -4.56 8.39 -11.28
C TRP A 134 -3.61 7.93 -12.39
N GLY A 135 -3.48 8.71 -13.47
CA GLY A 135 -2.54 8.37 -14.54
C GLY A 135 -1.09 8.38 -14.07
N ALA A 136 -0.72 9.34 -13.22
CA ALA A 136 0.64 9.42 -12.68
C ALA A 136 0.91 8.34 -11.61
N PHE A 137 -0.12 7.93 -10.88
CA PHE A 137 -0.04 6.81 -9.94
C PHE A 137 0.15 5.47 -10.66
N ILE A 138 -0.61 5.21 -11.72
CA ILE A 138 -0.57 3.93 -12.42
C ILE A 138 0.69 3.82 -13.30
N ALA A 139 1.12 4.93 -13.91
CA ALA A 139 2.21 4.93 -14.87
C ALA A 139 3.22 6.05 -14.57
N SER A 140 3.80 6.09 -13.37
CA SER A 140 4.75 7.14 -12.95
C SER A 140 6.01 7.26 -13.82
N GLY A 141 6.40 6.20 -14.53
CA GLY A 141 7.51 6.27 -15.49
C GLY A 141 7.14 6.92 -16.82
N ILE A 142 5.89 6.76 -17.29
CA ILE A 142 5.44 7.18 -18.63
C ILE A 142 4.67 8.50 -18.58
N TRP A 143 3.81 8.65 -17.57
CA TRP A 143 2.93 9.80 -17.42
C TRP A 143 3.67 11.16 -17.39
N PRO A 144 4.85 11.32 -16.74
CA PRO A 144 5.58 12.59 -16.72
C PRO A 144 6.00 13.10 -18.10
N TRP A 145 6.35 12.21 -19.03
CA TRP A 145 6.70 12.56 -20.40
C TRP A 145 5.54 13.23 -21.13
N GLY A 146 4.33 12.71 -20.89
CA GLY A 146 3.10 13.29 -21.39
C GLY A 146 2.77 14.66 -20.82
N ASN A 147 3.34 15.01 -19.69
CA ASN A 147 3.01 16.21 -18.92
C ASN A 147 4.16 17.21 -18.86
N LYS A 148 5.19 17.02 -19.72
CA LYS A 148 6.40 17.84 -19.79
C LYS A 148 7.16 17.91 -18.45
N LEU A 149 7.06 16.86 -17.64
CA LEU A 149 7.76 16.68 -16.38
C LEU A 149 8.95 15.71 -16.57
N TYR A 150 9.81 15.96 -17.57
CA TYR A 150 10.83 15.00 -18.01
C TYR A 150 11.81 14.58 -16.91
N LEU A 151 12.25 15.54 -16.08
CA LEU A 151 13.12 15.26 -14.94
C LEU A 151 12.46 14.30 -13.95
N TRP A 152 11.17 14.49 -13.66
CA TRP A 152 10.41 13.57 -12.81
C TRP A 152 10.29 12.19 -13.43
N GLY A 153 10.16 12.10 -14.76
CA GLY A 153 10.19 10.83 -15.49
C GLY A 153 11.51 10.08 -15.31
N ILE A 154 12.65 10.77 -15.38
CA ILE A 154 13.98 10.17 -15.18
C ILE A 154 14.17 9.73 -13.72
N LEU A 155 13.83 10.60 -12.77
CA LEU A 155 13.96 10.30 -11.33
C LEU A 155 13.08 9.11 -10.90
N ALA A 156 11.99 8.83 -11.62
CA ALA A 156 11.12 7.68 -11.36
C ALA A 156 11.84 6.32 -11.50
N PHE A 157 12.94 6.25 -12.26
CA PHE A 157 13.69 5.01 -12.49
C PHE A 157 14.84 4.78 -11.51
N ILE A 158 15.16 5.75 -10.65
CA ILE A 158 16.20 5.57 -9.63
C ILE A 158 15.59 4.80 -8.44
N PRO A 159 16.18 3.68 -7.98
CA PRO A 159 15.69 2.97 -6.81
C PRO A 159 15.54 3.89 -5.58
N LEU A 160 14.53 3.65 -4.73
CA LEU A 160 14.12 4.48 -3.59
C LEU A 160 13.59 5.88 -3.96
N ILE A 161 14.31 6.65 -4.77
CA ILE A 161 13.86 7.97 -5.27
C ILE A 161 12.58 7.80 -6.11
N GLY A 162 12.51 6.73 -6.89
CA GLY A 162 11.34 6.39 -7.69
C GLY A 162 10.08 6.18 -6.86
N ILE A 163 10.19 5.66 -5.63
CA ILE A 163 9.06 5.51 -4.71
C ILE A 163 8.58 6.91 -4.27
N TYR A 164 9.50 7.79 -3.89
CA TYR A 164 9.16 9.18 -3.55
C TYR A 164 8.49 9.90 -4.73
N VAL A 165 9.06 9.79 -5.92
CA VAL A 165 8.55 10.38 -7.16
C VAL A 165 7.16 9.82 -7.49
N TRP A 166 6.96 8.51 -7.39
CA TRP A 166 5.69 7.85 -7.60
C TRP A 166 4.59 8.42 -6.70
N ILE A 167 4.85 8.51 -5.39
CA ILE A 167 3.89 9.07 -4.42
C ILE A 167 3.63 10.55 -4.71
N ARG A 168 4.69 11.34 -4.93
CA ARG A 168 4.55 12.78 -5.17
C ARG A 168 3.77 13.08 -6.45
N LEU A 169 4.03 12.35 -7.52
CA LEU A 169 3.30 12.50 -8.78
C LEU A 169 1.85 12.00 -8.67
N ALA A 170 1.58 10.97 -7.88
CA ALA A 170 0.22 10.54 -7.60
C ALA A 170 -0.59 11.64 -6.89
N ILE A 171 0.00 12.31 -5.89
CA ILE A 171 -0.66 13.35 -5.09
C ILE A 171 -0.76 14.68 -5.85
N GLU A 172 0.38 15.16 -6.36
CA GLU A 172 0.54 16.51 -6.89
C GLU A 172 0.80 16.55 -8.40
N GLY A 173 0.83 15.40 -9.09
CA GLY A 173 1.28 15.35 -10.49
C GLY A 173 0.51 16.27 -11.40
N ARG A 174 -0.81 16.37 -11.27
CA ARG A 174 -1.63 17.30 -12.06
C ARG A 174 -1.30 18.76 -11.77
N LYS A 175 -1.07 19.10 -10.51
CA LYS A 175 -0.63 20.44 -10.09
C LYS A 175 0.75 20.77 -10.67
N LEU A 176 1.73 19.88 -10.50
CA LEU A 176 3.07 20.06 -11.05
C LEU A 176 3.04 20.21 -12.57
N ALA A 177 2.24 19.37 -13.24
CA ALA A 177 2.07 19.43 -14.69
C ALA A 177 1.43 20.75 -15.12
N TRP A 178 0.43 21.26 -14.40
CA TRP A 178 -0.18 22.56 -14.68
C TRP A 178 0.84 23.69 -14.57
N GLU A 179 1.61 23.71 -13.47
CA GLU A 179 2.55 24.79 -13.18
C GLU A 179 3.79 24.79 -14.08
N GLN A 180 4.28 23.62 -14.49
CA GLN A 180 5.54 23.48 -15.23
C GLN A 180 5.32 23.20 -16.73
N GLY A 181 4.13 22.74 -17.12
CA GLY A 181 3.87 22.28 -18.48
C GLY A 181 3.60 23.37 -19.51
N GLY A 182 3.55 24.65 -19.12
CA GLY A 182 3.38 25.78 -20.06
C GLY A 182 2.15 25.60 -20.97
N TRP A 183 1.00 25.27 -20.38
CA TRP A 183 -0.26 25.10 -21.10
C TRP A 183 -0.89 26.45 -21.42
N THR A 184 -1.52 26.57 -22.58
CA THR A 184 -2.14 27.83 -23.02
C THR A 184 -3.43 28.13 -22.25
N ASN A 185 -4.20 27.09 -21.92
CA ASN A 185 -5.43 27.20 -21.14
C ASN A 185 -5.78 25.85 -20.48
N PHE A 186 -6.79 25.89 -19.61
CA PHE A 186 -7.26 24.71 -18.88
C PHE A 186 -7.76 23.58 -19.78
N GLU A 187 -8.44 23.89 -20.89
CA GLU A 187 -8.98 22.85 -21.78
C GLU A 187 -7.86 22.10 -22.52
N GLN A 188 -6.80 22.79 -22.92
CA GLN A 188 -5.61 22.14 -23.48
C GLN A 188 -5.00 21.15 -22.46
N PHE A 189 -4.84 21.58 -21.21
CA PHE A 189 -4.32 20.73 -20.13
C PHE A 189 -5.23 19.54 -19.86
N LYS A 190 -6.54 19.76 -19.72
CA LYS A 190 -7.54 18.71 -19.44
C LYS A 190 -7.62 17.71 -20.59
N ASN A 191 -7.55 18.16 -21.84
CA ASN A 191 -7.50 17.27 -22.98
C ASN A 191 -6.24 16.39 -22.94
N ARG A 192 -5.08 16.97 -22.58
CA ARG A 192 -3.86 16.18 -22.39
C ARG A 192 -3.99 15.13 -21.29
N GLN A 193 -4.62 15.46 -20.16
CA GLN A 193 -4.90 14.48 -19.10
C GLN A 193 -5.73 13.29 -19.61
N LYS A 194 -6.75 13.54 -20.44
CA LYS A 194 -7.57 12.50 -21.06
C LYS A 194 -6.77 11.63 -22.03
N ILE A 195 -5.99 12.25 -22.91
CA ILE A 195 -5.12 11.54 -23.85
C ILE A 195 -4.17 10.61 -23.10
N MET A 196 -3.54 11.10 -22.03
CA MET A 196 -2.64 10.28 -21.21
C MET A 196 -3.35 9.10 -20.55
N ALA A 197 -4.60 9.28 -20.09
CA ALA A 197 -5.38 8.17 -19.55
C ALA A 197 -5.64 7.08 -20.61
N TRP A 198 -5.98 7.47 -21.85
CA TRP A 198 -6.16 6.54 -22.96
C TRP A 198 -4.87 5.82 -23.36
N ILE A 199 -3.74 6.53 -23.42
CA ILE A 199 -2.43 5.93 -23.72
C ILE A 199 -2.07 4.89 -22.65
N ILE A 200 -2.22 5.24 -21.37
CA ILE A 200 -1.92 4.33 -20.26
C ILE A 200 -2.83 3.09 -20.32
N LEU A 201 -4.13 3.28 -20.59
CA LEU A 201 -5.07 2.18 -20.74
C LEU A 201 -4.68 1.25 -21.90
N ALA A 202 -4.30 1.81 -23.06
CA ALA A 202 -3.86 1.03 -24.21
C ALA A 202 -2.60 0.21 -23.90
N ILE A 203 -1.62 0.79 -23.20
CA ILE A 203 -0.41 0.08 -22.77
C ILE A 203 -0.76 -1.08 -21.83
N ILE A 204 -1.66 -0.88 -20.88
CA ILE A 204 -2.12 -1.94 -19.97
C ILE A 204 -2.79 -3.07 -20.76
N ILE A 205 -3.70 -2.75 -21.68
CA ILE A 205 -4.39 -3.76 -22.51
C ILE A 205 -3.39 -4.55 -23.35
N LEU A 206 -2.45 -3.88 -24.01
CA LEU A 206 -1.42 -4.54 -24.82
C LEU A 206 -0.53 -5.46 -23.97
N ALA A 207 -0.12 -5.01 -22.78
CA ALA A 207 0.65 -5.84 -21.85
C ALA A 207 -0.15 -7.08 -21.42
N PHE A 208 -1.45 -6.93 -21.14
CA PHE A 208 -2.31 -8.07 -20.80
C PHE A 208 -2.45 -9.05 -21.96
N LEU A 209 -2.71 -8.57 -23.18
CA LEU A 209 -2.84 -9.42 -24.38
C LEU A 209 -1.54 -10.15 -24.72
N GLY A 210 -0.39 -9.49 -24.60
CA GLY A 210 0.91 -10.11 -24.85
C GLY A 210 1.30 -11.20 -23.85
N ASN A 211 0.68 -11.24 -22.67
CA ASN A 211 0.88 -12.32 -21.70
C ASN A 211 -0.05 -13.53 -21.93
N LEU A 212 -1.01 -13.43 -22.87
CA LEU A 212 -1.94 -14.50 -23.22
C LEU A 212 -1.52 -15.33 -24.45
N SER A 213 -0.49 -14.89 -25.18
CA SER A 213 0.10 -15.57 -26.34
C SER A 213 1.31 -16.41 -25.96
#